data_AF-A0A2M7QRX4-F1
#
_entry.id   AF-A0A2M7QRX4-F1
#
_cell.length_a   1.000
_cell.length_b   1.000
_cell.length_c   1.000
_cell.angle_alpha   90.00
_cell.angle_beta   90.00
_cell.angle_gamma   90.00
#
_symmetry.space_group_name_H-M   'P 1'
#
loop_
_entity.id
_entity.type
_entity.pdbx_description
1 polymer ?
#
loop_
_entity_poly.entity_id
_entity_poly.type
_entity_poly.pdbx_seq_one_letter_code
_entity_poly.pdbx_strand_id
1 'polypeptide(L)' 'MKRRVVIAGAGLAGLFAAAALAQRGCAVTVIERAQALGEAGAGIQISPNGARLLARIGALDA' A
#
# COMPACT_ATOMS: atom_id res chain seq x y z
N MET A 1 -13.13 -17.11 -9.89
CA MET A 1 -13.65 -16.21 -8.84
C MET A 1 -12.49 -15.38 -8.28
N LYS A 2 -12.62 -14.06 -8.11
CA LYS A 2 -11.57 -13.22 -7.48
C LYS A 2 -11.57 -13.41 -5.96
N ARG A 3 -10.41 -13.59 -5.33
CA ARG A 3 -10.28 -13.61 -3.86
C ARG A 3 -10.56 -12.22 -3.31
N ARG A 4 -11.38 -12.13 -2.26
CA ARG A 4 -11.67 -10.87 -1.55
C ARG A 4 -10.72 -10.74 -0.35
N VAL A 5 -10.11 -9.58 -0.19
CA VAL A 5 -9.20 -9.28 0.93
C VAL A 5 -9.60 -7.96 1.56
N VAL A 6 -9.68 -7.92 2.88
CA VAL A 6 -9.87 -6.70 3.65
C VAL A 6 -8.56 -6.39 4.39
N ILE A 7 -8.09 -5.15 4.29
CA ILE A 7 -6.89 -4.66 4.95
C ILE A 7 -7.31 -3.58 5.95
N ALA A 8 -6.94 -3.76 7.22
CA ALA A 8 -7.16 -2.78 8.26
C ALA A 8 -5.91 -1.88 8.41
N GLY A 9 -6.06 -0.61 8.04
CA GLY A 9 -5.02 0.42 8.05
C GLY A 9 -4.57 0.82 6.65
N ALA A 10 -4.57 2.14 6.38
CA ALA A 10 -4.06 2.75 5.14
C ALA A 10 -2.67 3.39 5.34
N GLY A 11 -1.85 2.80 6.21
CA GLY A 11 -0.42 3.12 6.29
C GLY A 11 0.38 2.51 5.14
N LEU A 12 1.69 2.80 5.08
CA LEU A 12 2.59 2.31 4.02
C LEU A 12 2.46 0.81 3.75
N ALA A 13 2.50 -0.02 4.80
CA ALA A 13 2.39 -1.47 4.64
C ALA A 13 1.02 -1.91 4.10
N GLY A 14 -0.06 -1.25 4.56
CA GLY A 14 -1.42 -1.56 4.13
C GLY A 14 -1.66 -1.20 2.66
N LEU A 15 -1.22 -0.01 2.25
CA LEU A 15 -1.31 0.43 0.85
C LEU A 15 -0.41 -0.40 -0.06
N PHE A 16 0.80 -0.75 0.39
CA PHE A 16 1.70 -1.64 -0.34
C PHE A 16 1.05 -3.02 -0.58
N ALA A 17 0.51 -3.63 0.48
CA ALA A 17 -0.17 -4.90 0.39
C ALA A 17 -1.41 -4.82 -0.51
N ALA A 18 -2.17 -3.73 -0.43
CA ALA A 18 -3.34 -3.50 -1.26
C ALA A 18 -2.97 -3.47 -2.75
N ALA A 19 -1.96 -2.69 -3.12
CA ALA A 19 -1.48 -2.59 -4.50
C ALA A 19 -0.97 -3.93 -5.02
N ALA A 20 -0.13 -4.62 -4.24
CA ALA A 20 0.41 -5.92 -4.62
C ALA A 20 -0.68 -7.00 -4.81
N LEU A 21 -1.69 -7.02 -3.94
CA LEU A 21 -2.81 -7.96 -4.06
C LEU A 21 -3.75 -7.61 -5.22
N ALA A 22 -4.02 -6.32 -5.44
CA ALA A 22 -4.83 -5.86 -6.57
C ALA A 22 -4.21 -6.27 -7.92
N GLN A 23 -2.89 -6.14 -8.08
CA GLN A 23 -2.17 -6.59 -9.28
C GLN A 23 -2.24 -8.12 -9.48
N ARG A 24 -2.43 -8.88 -8.40
CA ARG A 24 -2.64 -10.34 -8.45
C ARG A 24 -4.11 -10.74 -8.69
N GLY A 25 -4.97 -9.77 -9.03
CA GLY A 25 -6.37 -9.98 -9.35
C GLY A 25 -7.29 -10.16 -8.13
N CYS A 26 -6.83 -9.82 -6.92
CA CYS A 26 -7.69 -9.80 -5.74
C CYS A 26 -8.64 -8.58 -5.77
N ALA A 27 -9.83 -8.73 -5.20
CA ALA A 27 -10.70 -7.61 -4.86
C ALA A 27 -10.33 -7.15 -3.45
N VAL A 28 -9.71 -5.97 -3.34
CA VAL A 28 -9.15 -5.48 -2.08
C VAL A 28 -9.97 -4.29 -1.57
N THR A 29 -10.30 -4.32 -0.28
CA THR A 29 -10.89 -3.19 0.45
C THR A 29 -9.93 -2.79 1.56
N VAL A 30 -9.55 -1.50 1.62
CA VAL A 30 -8.73 -0.94 2.71
C VAL A 30 -9.63 -0.10 3.60
N ILE A 31 -9.51 -0.27 4.92
CA ILE A 31 -10.28 0.48 5.92
C ILE A 31 -9.30 1.22 6.82
N GLU A 32 -9.45 2.53 6.96
CA GLU A 32 -8.62 3.39 7.81
C GLU A 32 -9.51 4.14 8.80
N ARG A 33 -9.00 4.34 10.03
CA ARG A 33 -9.71 5.09 11.08
C ARG A 33 -9.56 6.61 10.91
N ALA A 34 -8.46 7.06 10.30
CA ALA A 34 -8.23 8.46 10.02
C ALA A 34 -9.24 8.99 8.99
N GLN A 35 -9.79 10.18 9.24
CA GLN A 35 -10.74 10.82 8.33
C GLN A 35 -10.10 11.26 7.00
N ALA A 36 -8.79 11.48 7.00
CA ALA A 36 -7.99 11.78 5.83
C ALA A 36 -6.63 11.09 5.94
N LEU A 37 -6.06 10.74 4.79
CA LEU A 37 -4.67 10.34 4.72
C LEU A 37 -3.80 11.59 4.90
N GLY A 38 -2.75 11.47 5.71
CA GLY A 38 -1.83 12.56 5.97
C GLY A 38 -0.47 12.04 6.35
N GLU A 39 0.53 12.90 6.22
CA GLU A 39 1.88 12.60 6.66
C GLU A 39 1.91 12.62 8.19
N ALA A 40 2.38 11.54 8.82
CA ALA A 40 2.57 11.49 10.27
C ALA A 40 3.74 12.38 10.75
N GLY A 41 4.31 13.23 9.87
CA GLY A 41 5.48 14.07 10.13
C GLY A 41 6.80 13.30 10.26
N ALA A 42 6.81 12.00 10.00
CA ALA A 42 8.01 11.17 10.02
C ALA A 42 8.62 11.09 8.62
N GLY A 43 9.81 11.66 8.43
CA GLY A 43 10.60 11.38 7.23
C GLY A 43 10.96 9.89 7.18
N ILE A 44 10.54 9.20 6.13
CA ILE A 44 10.77 7.75 5.99
C ILE A 44 11.85 7.53 4.93
N GLN A 45 12.96 6.94 5.36
CA GLN A 45 14.01 6.49 4.44
C GLN A 45 13.63 5.11 3.90
N ILE A 46 13.56 4.98 2.58
CA ILE A 46 13.34 3.70 1.90
C ILE A 46 14.70 3.15 1.44
N SER A 47 15.06 1.95 1.91
CA SER A 47 16.26 1.26 1.47
C SER A 47 16.13 0.75 0.02
N PRO A 48 17.23 0.45 -0.69
CA PRO A 48 17.20 0.07 -2.11
C PRO A 48 16.37 -1.17 -2.46
N ASN A 49 16.13 -2.07 -1.51
CA ASN A 49 15.21 -3.20 -1.68
C ASN A 49 13.74 -2.76 -1.63
N GLY A 50 13.38 -1.85 -0.73
CA GLY A 50 12.05 -1.27 -0.64
C GLY A 50 11.69 -0.46 -1.89
N ALA A 51 12.61 0.37 -2.38
CA ALA A 51 12.42 1.15 -3.60
C ALA A 51 12.14 0.25 -4.81
N ARG A 52 12.84 -0.89 -4.93
CA ARG A 52 12.58 -1.89 -5.98
C ARG A 52 11.19 -2.51 -5.88
N LEU A 53 10.69 -2.75 -4.67
CA LEU A 53 9.31 -3.23 -4.50
C LEU A 53 8.29 -2.15 -4.86
N LEU A 54 8.52 -0.89 -4.48
CA LEU A 54 7.66 0.24 -4.86
C LEU A 54 7.60 0.40 -6.39
N ALA A 55 8.73 0.29 -7.09
CA ALA A 55 8.75 0.32 -8.56
C ALA A 55 7.92 -0.81 -9.16
N ARG A 56 8.02 -2.03 -8.63
CA ARG A 56 7.23 -3.19 -9.11
C ARG A 56 5.73 -2.98 -8.96
N ILE A 57 5.30 -2.21 -7.95
CA ILE A 57 3.88 -1.90 -7.77
C ILE A 57 3.46 -0.57 -8.41
N GLY A 58 4.35 0.12 -9.12
CA GLY A 58 4.08 1.41 -9.77
C GLY A 58 3.93 2.59 -8.80
N ALA A 59 4.56 2.52 -7.62
CA ALA A 59 4.45 3.52 -6.56
C ALA A 59 5.78 4.21 -6.21
N LEU A 60 6.80 4.11 -7.08
CA LEU A 60 8.08 4.80 -6.89
C LEU A 60 8.14 6.17 -7.58
N ASP A 61 7.38 6.34 -8.67
CA ASP A 61 7.38 7.57 -9.47
C ASP A 61 6.12 8.38 -9.15
N ALA A 62 6.26 9.38 -8.27
CA ALA A 62 5.23 10.38 -7.95
C ALA A 62 5.87 11.76 -7.75
#